data_AF-A0A6M2CWK7-F1
#
_entry.id   AF-A0A6M2CWK7-F1
#
_cell.length_a   1.000
_cell.length_b   1.000
_cell.length_c   1.000
_cell.angle_alpha   90.00
_cell.angle_beta   90.00
_cell.angle_gamma   90.00
#
_symmetry.space_group_name_H-M   'P 1'
#
loop_
_entity.id
_entity.type
_entity.pdbx_description
1 polymer ?
#
loop_
_entity_poly.entity_id
_entity_poly.type
_entity_poly.pdbx_seq_one_letter_code
_entity_poly.pdbx_strand_id
1 'polypeptide(L)' 'MKSHATVLVVLLLLCVAARPGHAYCPSNEGVFGDCTFSECTPEQCAADGLECCPKPCGGSWCVEGLR' A
#
# COMPACT_ATOMS: atom_id res chain seq x y z
N MET A 1 -36.38 -3.17 -14.64
CA MET A 1 -35.51 -4.37 -14.47
C MET A 1 -34.09 -4.19 -15.03
N LYS A 2 -33.91 -3.59 -16.22
CA LYS A 2 -32.61 -3.52 -16.91
C LYS A 2 -31.60 -2.49 -16.33
N SER A 3 -32.11 -1.41 -15.73
CA SER A 3 -31.31 -0.28 -15.21
C SER A 3 -30.54 -0.60 -13.92
N HIS A 4 -31.10 -1.43 -13.03
CA HIS A 4 -30.44 -1.78 -11.78
C HIS A 4 -29.23 -2.70 -11.99
N ALA A 5 -29.33 -3.62 -12.95
CA ALA A 5 -28.23 -4.51 -13.32
C ALA A 5 -27.03 -3.74 -13.89
N THR A 6 -27.28 -2.70 -14.69
CA THR A 6 -26.22 -1.85 -15.25
C THR A 6 -25.51 -1.05 -14.17
N VAL A 7 -26.27 -0.45 -13.24
CA VAL A 7 -25.70 0.30 -12.10
C VAL A 7 -24.83 -0.62 -11.24
N LEU A 8 -25.29 -1.84 -10.95
CA LEU A 8 -24.53 -2.80 -10.15
C LEU A 8 -23.20 -3.18 -10.79
N VAL A 9 -23.20 -3.42 -12.12
CA VAL A 9 -22.00 -3.77 -12.88
C VAL A 9 -20.99 -2.62 -12.89
N VAL A 10 -21.45 -1.38 -13.08
CA VAL A 10 -20.59 -0.20 -13.04
C VAL A 10 -19.99 -0.01 -11.64
N LEU A 11 -20.78 -0.21 -10.58
CA LEU A 11 -20.30 -0.11 -9.21
C LEU A 11 -19.21 -1.16 -8.90
N LEU A 12 -19.42 -2.41 -9.35
CA LEU A 12 -18.45 -3.48 -9.19
C LEU A 12 -17.14 -3.19 -9.94
N LEU A 13 -17.23 -2.66 -11.16
CA LEU A 13 -16.06 -2.25 -11.95
C LEU A 13 -15.27 -1.13 -11.27
N LEU A 14 -15.96 -0.14 -10.69
CA LEU A 14 -15.33 0.92 -9.90
C LEU A 14 -14.64 0.38 -8.65
N CYS A 15 -15.24 -0.57 -7.93
CA CYS A 15 -14.61 -1.21 -6.77
C CYS A 15 -13.37 -2.03 -7.13
N VAL A 16 -13.36 -2.70 -8.30
CA VAL A 16 -12.20 -3.45 -8.78
C VAL A 16 -11.09 -2.51 -9.25
N ALA A 17 -11.43 -1.40 -9.91
CA ALA A 17 -10.47 -0.40 -10.33
C ALA A 17 -9.90 0.41 -9.17
N ALA A 18 -10.69 0.62 -8.11
CA ALA A 18 -10.28 1.29 -6.88
C ALA A 18 -9.53 0.35 -5.91
N ARG A 19 -9.13 -0.86 -6.35
CA ARG A 19 -8.21 -1.67 -5.56
C ARG A 19 -7.00 -0.81 -5.24
N PRO A 20 -6.69 -0.56 -3.96
CA PRO A 20 -5.44 0.09 -3.62
C PRO A 20 -4.36 -0.77 -4.27
N GLY A 21 -3.59 -0.17 -5.17
CA GLY A 21 -2.41 -0.84 -5.70
C GLY A 21 -1.68 -1.38 -4.48
N HIS A 22 -1.45 -2.69 -4.44
CA HIS A 22 -0.64 -3.28 -3.38
C HIS A 22 0.76 -2.77 -3.65
N ALA A 23 1.03 -1.56 -3.14
CA ALA A 23 2.24 -0.87 -3.42
C ALA A 23 3.35 -1.74 -2.85
N TYR A 24 4.24 -2.18 -3.72
CA TYR A 24 5.26 -3.13 -3.32
C TYR A 24 6.32 -2.37 -2.54
N CYS A 25 6.73 -2.91 -1.41
CA CYS A 25 7.85 -2.35 -0.69
C CYS A 25 9.10 -2.37 -1.57
N PRO A 26 9.91 -1.29 -1.57
CA PRO A 26 11.16 -1.29 -2.30
C PRO A 26 12.07 -2.43 -1.82
N SER A 27 12.87 -2.97 -2.74
CA SER A 27 13.84 -4.01 -2.39
C SER A 27 14.92 -3.44 -1.48
N ASN A 28 15.26 -4.20 -0.43
CA ASN A 28 16.34 -3.87 0.49
C ASN A 28 17.71 -4.46 0.04
N GLU A 29 17.79 -5.09 -1.14
CA GLU A 29 19.02 -5.69 -1.64
C GLU A 29 20.12 -4.64 -1.88
N GLY A 30 21.29 -4.85 -1.26
CA GLY A 30 22.45 -3.97 -1.40
C GLY A 30 22.33 -2.62 -0.68
N VAL A 31 21.24 -2.39 0.07
CA VAL A 31 21.02 -1.16 0.83
C VAL A 31 21.61 -1.30 2.23
N PHE A 32 22.59 -0.45 2.56
CA PHE A 32 23.00 -0.22 3.94
C PHE A 32 22.05 0.81 4.55
N GLY A 33 21.22 0.40 5.50
CA GLY A 33 20.14 1.22 6.05
C GLY A 33 20.36 1.65 7.50
N ASP A 34 19.52 2.57 7.94
CA ASP A 34 19.38 2.90 9.36
C ASP A 34 18.92 1.66 10.13
N CYS A 35 19.76 1.22 11.08
CA CYS A 35 19.47 0.06 11.92
C CYS A 35 18.80 0.41 13.25
N THR A 36 18.35 1.65 13.42
CA THR A 36 17.49 2.04 14.54
C THR A 36 16.19 1.25 14.46
N PHE A 37 15.86 0.50 15.50
CA PHE A 37 14.61 -0.26 15.53
C PHE A 37 13.42 0.69 15.70
N SER A 38 12.44 0.59 14.80
CA SER A 38 11.15 1.29 14.87
C SER A 38 10.13 0.46 14.11
N GLU A 39 8.85 0.62 14.43
CA GLU A 39 7.75 -0.05 13.75
C GLU A 39 6.67 0.96 13.37
N CYS A 40 6.11 0.78 12.18
CA CYS A 40 4.87 1.41 11.73
C CYS A 40 3.74 0.38 11.61
N THR A 41 2.51 0.87 11.53
CA THR A 41 1.37 0.10 11.01
C THR A 41 0.93 0.67 9.65
N PRO A 42 0.24 -0.13 8.80
CA PRO A 42 -0.27 0.36 7.52
C PRO A 42 -1.14 1.62 7.67
N GLU A 43 -1.96 1.69 8.73
CA GLU A 43 -2.85 2.84 8.98
C GLU A 43 -2.08 4.12 9.31
N GLN A 44 -0.95 4.01 10.00
CA GLN A 44 -0.10 5.16 10.31
C GLN A 44 0.51 5.77 9.05
N CYS A 45 0.97 4.94 8.12
CA CYS A 45 1.57 5.41 6.88
C CYS A 45 0.52 5.88 5.86
N ALA A 46 -0.65 5.25 5.84
CA ALA A 46 -1.75 5.60 4.95
C ALA A 46 -2.27 7.04 5.19
N ALA A 47 -2.13 7.57 6.40
CA ALA A 47 -2.44 8.97 6.72
C ALA A 47 -1.63 9.96 5.86
N ASP A 48 -0.40 9.58 5.50
CA ASP A 48 0.52 10.36 4.67
C ASP A 48 0.57 9.86 3.22
N GLY A 49 -0.28 8.89 2.85
CA GLY A 49 -0.25 8.25 1.52
C GLY A 49 0.98 7.38 1.27
N LEU A 50 1.64 6.92 2.34
CA LEU A 50 2.81 6.05 2.33
C LEU A 50 2.43 4.62 2.70
N GLU A 51 3.36 3.69 2.45
CA GLU A 51 3.22 2.28 2.84
C GLU A 51 4.17 1.91 3.96
N CYS A 52 3.70 1.06 4.87
CA CYS A 52 4.53 0.53 5.94
C CYS A 52 5.34 -0.66 5.44
N CYS A 53 6.66 -0.49 5.34
CA CYS A 53 7.57 -1.45 4.72
C CYS A 53 8.70 -1.90 5.65
N PRO A 54 9.22 -3.12 5.49
CA PRO A 54 10.33 -3.62 6.30
C PRO A 54 11.63 -2.88 5.98
N LYS A 55 12.44 -2.65 7.01
CA LYS A 55 13.78 -2.07 6.91
C LYS A 55 14.85 -3.13 6.63
N PRO A 56 16.00 -2.75 6.03
CA PRO A 56 17.13 -3.66 5.80
C PRO A 56 17.69 -4.29 7.09
N CYS A 57 17.75 -3.55 8.20
CA CYS A 57 18.26 -4.05 9.49
C CYS A 57 17.17 -4.45 10.50
N GLY A 58 15.90 -4.58 10.06
CA GLY A 58 14.77 -4.90 10.93
C GLY A 58 13.94 -3.71 11.40
N GLY A 59 12.70 -3.99 11.81
CA GLY A 59 11.65 -2.99 12.00
C GLY A 59 11.00 -2.56 10.68
N SER A 60 10.22 -1.47 10.71
CA SER A 60 9.52 -0.91 9.56
C SER A 60 9.53 0.62 9.52
N TRP A 61 9.24 1.17 8.33
CA TRP A 61 9.16 2.61 8.04
C TRP A 61 8.05 2.92 7.03
N CYS A 62 7.56 4.16 7.04
CA CYS A 62 6.65 4.66 6.02
C CYS A 62 7.46 5.14 4.82
N VAL A 63 7.28 4.51 3.66
CA VAL A 63 7.98 4.88 2.42
C VAL A 63 7.00 4.99 1.27
N GLU A 64 7.41 5.68 0.21
CA GLU A 64 6.66 5.67 -1.03
C GLU A 64 6.64 4.24 -1.58
N GLY A 65 5.42 3.71 -1.69
CA GLY A 65 5.18 2.43 -2.31
C GLY A 65 5.48 2.45 -3.80
N LEU A 66 6.08 1.37 -4.32
CA LEU A 66 6.24 1.21 -5.76
C LEU A 66 4.88 0.87 -6.39
N ARG A 67 4.50 1.61 -7.45
CA ARG A 67 3.26 1.39 -8.22
C ARG A 67 3.49 0.48 -9.42
#